data_AF-A0A7L7VV78-F1
#
_entry.id   AF-A0A7L7VV78-F1
#
_cell.length_a   1.000
_cell.length_b   1.000
_cell.length_c   1.000
_cell.angle_alpha   90.00
_cell.angle_beta   90.00
_cell.angle_gamma   90.00
#
_symmetry.space_group_name_H-M   'P 1'
#
loop_
_entity.id
_entity.type
_entity.pdbx_description
1 polymer ?
#
loop_
_entity_poly.entity_id
_entity_poly.type
_entity_poly.pdbx_seq_one_letter_code
_entity_poly.pdbx_strand_id
1 'polypeptide(L)'
;MSDAPAPEEKLSYRLVTGPDDRSFCERISTALAEGYVLHGSPAATSNGGQVIVAQALILPSAIASADAAVATAVDDLSASEDLEFDGEGHA
;
A
#
# COMPACT_ATOMS: atom_id res chain seq x y z
N MET A 1 -31.11 14.01 -13.31
CA MET A 1 -30.46 12.70 -13.50
C MET A 1 -29.10 12.83 -12.82
N SER A 2 -28.95 12.14 -11.69
CA SER A 2 -27.79 12.27 -10.80
C SER A 2 -26.52 11.77 -11.47
N ASP A 3 -25.48 12.59 -11.42
CA ASP A 3 -24.09 12.20 -11.67
C ASP A 3 -23.70 11.22 -10.56
N ALA A 4 -23.71 9.92 -10.85
CA ALA A 4 -23.20 8.91 -9.93
C ALA A 4 -21.66 9.04 -9.96
N PRO A 5 -21.00 9.27 -8.80
CA PRO A 5 -19.56 9.43 -8.80
C PRO A 5 -18.91 8.18 -9.40
N ALA A 6 -18.04 8.40 -10.38
CA ALA A 6 -17.20 7.36 -10.96
C ALA A 6 -16.53 6.56 -9.82
N PRO A 7 -16.35 5.23 -9.97
CA PRO A 7 -15.80 4.41 -8.90
C PRO A 7 -14.43 4.98 -8.53
N GLU A 8 -14.32 5.60 -7.36
CA GLU A 8 -13.06 6.10 -6.82
C GLU A 8 -12.08 4.92 -6.84
N GLU A 9 -11.01 5.06 -7.64
CA GLU A 9 -9.93 4.08 -7.66
C GLU A 9 -9.43 3.92 -6.23
N LYS A 10 -9.73 2.76 -5.64
CA LYS A 10 -9.43 2.52 -4.22
C LYS A 10 -7.92 2.56 -4.03
N LEU A 11 -7.45 3.47 -3.18
CA LEU A 11 -6.04 3.63 -2.88
C LEU A 11 -5.46 2.36 -2.24
N SER A 12 -4.38 1.84 -2.81
CA SER A 12 -3.67 0.65 -2.34
C SER A 12 -3.21 0.72 -0.87
N TYR A 13 -2.95 1.94 -0.38
CA TYR A 13 -2.54 2.22 0.99
C TYR A 13 -3.30 3.44 1.50
N ARG A 14 -3.78 3.36 2.74
CA ARG A 14 -4.45 4.45 3.43
C ARG A 14 -4.00 4.51 4.88
N LEU A 15 -3.48 5.67 5.29
CA LEU A 15 -3.21 5.95 6.70
C LEU A 15 -4.39 6.72 7.28
N VAL A 16 -5.13 6.10 8.20
CA VAL A 16 -6.22 6.75 8.91
C VAL A 16 -5.69 7.25 10.24
N THR A 17 -5.87 8.54 10.50
CA THR A 17 -5.50 9.17 11.76
C THR A 17 -6.70 9.86 12.40
N GLY A 18 -6.70 9.98 13.72
CA GLY A 18 -7.74 10.68 14.47
C GLY A 18 -7.67 10.39 15.97
N PRO A 19 -8.56 11.02 16.76
CA PRO A 19 -8.72 10.66 18.16
C PRO A 19 -9.17 9.20 18.31
N ASP A 20 -8.82 8.58 19.44
CA ASP A 20 -9.34 7.27 19.85
C ASP A 20 -10.83 7.40 20.22
N ASP A 21 -11.70 7.42 19.21
CA ASP A 21 -13.15 7.54 19.38
C ASP A 21 -13.94 6.56 18.50
N ARG A 22 -15.27 6.51 18.71
CA ARG A 22 -16.17 5.67 17.92
C ARG A 22 -16.07 5.97 16.42
N SER A 23 -15.92 7.24 16.05
CA SER A 23 -15.82 7.67 14.65
C SER A 23 -14.57 7.09 13.98
N PHE A 24 -13.45 6.98 14.69
CA PHE A 24 -12.25 6.29 14.23
C PHE A 24 -12.52 4.80 14.02
N CYS A 25 -13.10 4.12 15.00
CA CYS A 25 -13.47 2.72 14.89
C CYS A 25 -14.40 2.44 13.71
N GLU A 26 -15.37 3.31 13.45
CA GLU A 26 -16.28 3.22 12.30
C GLU A 26 -15.54 3.37 10.97
N ARG A 27 -14.62 4.34 10.85
CA ARG A 27 -13.81 4.51 9.63
C ARG A 27 -12.94 3.30 9.33
N ILE A 28 -12.30 2.71 10.35
CA ILE A 28 -11.51 1.48 10.18
C ILE A 28 -12.42 0.31 9.79
N SER A 29 -13.56 0.16 10.45
CA SER A 29 -14.51 -0.93 10.17
C SER A 29 -15.06 -0.86 8.74
N THR A 30 -15.37 0.35 8.25
CA THR A 30 -15.77 0.56 6.86
C THR A 30 -14.66 0.16 5.90
N ALA A 31 -13.41 0.58 6.14
CA ALA A 31 -12.29 0.19 5.29
C ALA A 31 -12.08 -1.34 5.28
N LEU A 32 -12.24 -2.02 6.42
CA LEU A 32 -12.20 -3.48 6.49
C LEU A 32 -13.32 -4.12 5.66
N ALA A 33 -14.54 -3.59 5.71
CA ALA A 33 -15.65 -4.06 4.88
C ALA A 33 -15.43 -3.82 3.38
N GLU A 34 -14.65 -2.80 3.02
CA GLU A 34 -14.27 -2.50 1.64
C GLU A 34 -13.14 -3.40 1.09
N GLY A 35 -12.59 -4.29 1.92
CA GLY A 35 -11.54 -5.26 1.57
C GLY A 35 -10.12 -4.84 1.94
N TYR A 36 -9.94 -3.76 2.70
CA TYR A 36 -8.63 -3.40 3.25
C TYR A 36 -8.26 -4.36 4.39
N VAL A 37 -6.96 -4.50 4.64
CA VAL A 37 -6.41 -5.23 5.78
C VAL A 37 -5.49 -4.31 6.59
N LEU A 38 -5.40 -4.58 7.89
CA LEU A 38 -4.55 -3.81 8.80
C LEU A 38 -3.08 -4.11 8.52
N HIS A 39 -2.29 -3.07 8.31
CA HIS A 39 -0.85 -3.19 8.14
C HIS A 39 -0.13 -2.94 9.47
N GLY A 40 0.13 -4.02 10.20
CA GLY A 40 0.81 -3.98 11.50
C GLY A 40 -0.02 -3.38 12.64
N SER A 41 0.66 -3.06 13.74
CA SER A 41 0.05 -2.51 14.95
C SER A 41 -0.27 -1.01 14.81
N PRO A 42 -1.35 -0.51 15.44
CA PRO A 42 -1.66 0.90 15.48
C PRO A 42 -0.57 1.69 16.21
N ALA A 43 -0.31 2.90 15.73
CA ALA A 43 0.50 3.88 16.45
C ALA A 43 -0.42 4.82 17.23
N ALA A 44 -0.19 4.98 18.53
CA ALA A 44 -0.95 5.89 19.38
C ALA A 44 -0.03 6.90 20.06
N THR A 45 -0.45 8.16 20.13
CA THR A 45 0.28 9.24 20.80
C THR A 45 -0.68 10.13 21.57
N SER A 46 -0.30 10.63 22.75
CA SER A 46 -1.16 11.48 23.58
C SER A 46 -0.71 12.94 23.51
N ASN A 47 -1.58 13.85 23.06
CA ASN A 47 -1.30 15.30 23.05
C ASN A 47 -1.93 15.98 24.28
N GLY A 48 -1.44 15.65 25.48
CA GLY A 48 -1.77 16.38 26.72
C GLY A 48 -3.23 16.31 27.20
N GLY A 49 -4.05 15.43 26.62
CA GLY A 49 -5.45 15.25 27.03
C GLY A 49 -6.26 14.34 26.11
N GLN A 50 -5.82 14.17 24.86
CA GLN A 50 -6.46 13.25 23.91
C GLN A 50 -5.42 12.29 23.33
N VAL A 51 -5.82 11.02 23.16
CA VAL A 51 -5.05 10.01 22.46
C VAL A 51 -5.39 10.10 20.98
N ILE A 52 -4.38 10.32 20.16
CA ILE A 52 -4.45 10.29 18.71
C ILE A 52 -3.89 8.94 18.25
N VAL A 53 -4.69 8.22 17.47
CA VAL A 53 -4.33 6.92 16.90
C VAL A 53 -4.14 7.07 15.40
N ALA A 54 -3.18 6.33 14.87
CA ALA A 54 -2.90 6.18 13.47
C ALA A 54 -2.87 4.68 13.14
N GLN A 55 -3.66 4.28 12.16
CA GLN A 55 -3.70 2.90 11.67
C GLN A 55 -3.51 2.91 10.15
N ALA A 56 -2.52 2.14 9.70
CA ALA A 56 -2.30 1.87 8.29
C ALA A 56 -3.22 0.72 7.81
N LEU A 57 -3.84 0.93 6.66
CA LEU A 57 -4.71 -0.01 5.95
C LEU A 57 -4.16 -0.20 4.54
N ILE A 58 -4.09 -1.44 4.07
CA ILE A 58 -3.65 -1.78 2.71
C ILE A 58 -4.70 -2.62 1.99
N LEU A 59 -4.79 -2.46 0.68
CA LEU A 59 -5.57 -3.34 -0.19
C LEU A 59 -4.66 -4.45 -0.71
N PRO A 60 -4.90 -5.73 -0.34
CA PRO A 60 -4.05 -6.85 -0.75
C PRO A 60 -3.90 -6.97 -2.27
N SER A 61 -4.97 -6.70 -3.02
CA SER A 61 -4.97 -6.78 -4.48
C SER A 61 -3.96 -5.85 -5.15
N ALA A 62 -3.67 -4.70 -4.54
CA ALA A 62 -2.67 -3.78 -5.07
C ALA A 62 -1.23 -4.16 -4.68
N ILE A 63 -1.05 -4.75 -3.49
CA ILE A 63 0.27 -5.24 -3.04
C ILE A 63 0.70 -6.43 -3.90
N ALA A 64 -0.21 -7.34 -4.24
CA ALA A 64 0.07 -8.46 -5.13
C ALA A 64 0.52 -7.99 -6.54
N SER A 65 -0.04 -6.88 -7.03
CA SER A 65 0.39 -6.29 -8.30
C SER A 65 1.79 -5.66 -8.23
N ALA A 66 2.15 -5.09 -7.08
CA ALA A 66 3.48 -4.53 -6.87
C ALA A 66 4.55 -5.63 -6.73
N ASP A 67 4.25 -6.69 -5.98
CA ASP A 67 5.16 -7.84 -5.80
C ASP A 67 5.41 -8.57 -7.14
N ALA A 68 4.35 -8.75 -7.94
CA ALA A 68 4.47 -9.29 -9.29
C ALA A 68 5.35 -8.41 -10.20
N ALA A 69 5.18 -7.08 -10.16
CA ALA A 69 6.00 -6.15 -10.93
C ALA A 69 7.48 -6.19 -10.50
N VAL A 70 7.76 -6.34 -9.21
CA VAL A 70 9.13 -6.50 -8.68
C VAL A 70 9.74 -7.82 -9.14
N ALA A 71 8.98 -8.92 -9.08
CA ALA A 71 9.45 -10.22 -9.56
C ALA A 71 9.80 -10.17 -11.05
N THR A 72 8.96 -9.53 -11.88
CA THR A 72 9.25 -9.34 -13.32
C THR A 72 10.50 -8.48 -13.54
N ALA A 73 10.67 -7.39 -12.80
CA ALA A 73 11.84 -6.53 -12.94
C ALA A 73 13.15 -7.24 -12.55
N VAL A 74 13.11 -8.14 -11.57
CA VAL A 74 14.27 -8.97 -11.18
C VAL A 74 14.59 -10.01 -12.25
N ASP A 75 13.57 -10.63 -12.84
CA ASP A 75 13.73 -11.59 -13.95
C ASP A 75 14.37 -10.92 -15.19
N ASP A 76 13.85 -9.74 -15.60
CA ASP A 76 14.41 -8.94 -16.71
C ASP A 76 15.87 -8.55 -16.49
N LEU A 77 16.24 -8.16 -15.25
CA LEU A 77 17.61 -7.80 -14.94
C LEU A 77 18.54 -9.01 -15.00
N SER A 78 18.10 -10.17 -14.48
CA SER A 78 18.88 -11.41 -14.54
C SER A 78 19.12 -11.90 -15.97
N ALA A 79 18.13 -11.72 -16.86
CA ALA A 79 18.25 -12.07 -18.27
C ALA A 79 19.22 -11.14 -19.04
N SER A 80 19.49 -9.94 -18.53
CA SER A 80 20.43 -8.99 -19.14
C SER A 80 21.90 -9.23 -18.78
N GLU A 81 22.18 -10.00 -17.72
CA GLU A 81 23.55 -10.36 -17.31
C GLU A 81 24.11 -11.58 -18.06
N ASP A 82 23.27 -12.33 -18.78
CA ASP A 82 23.66 -13.45 -19.65
C ASP A 82 24.10 -13.03 -21.07
N LEU A 83 24.17 -11.72 -21.36
CA LEU A 83 24.79 -11.25 -22.60
C LEU A 83 26.31 -11.38 -22.50
N GLU A 84 26.84 -12.47 -23.07
CA GLU A 84 28.27 -12.73 -23.25
C GLU A 84 28.98 -11.46 -23.76
N PHE A 85 29.86 -10.89 -22.95
CA PHE A 85 30.77 -9.84 -23.38
C PHE A 85 31.78 -10.45 -24.36
N ASP A 86 31.54 -10.29 -25.66
CA ASP A 86 32.49 -10.56 -26.73
C ASP A 86 33.64 -9.55 -26.66
N GLY A 87 34.56 -9.79 -25.72
CA GLY A 87 35.74 -8.98 -25.51
C GLY A 87 36.71 -9.04 -26.70
N GLU A 88 36.45 -8.25 -27.74
CA GLU A 88 37.44 -7.91 -28.76
C GLU A 88 38.43 -6.91 -28.14
N GLY A 89 39.48 -7.46 -27.51
CA GLY A 89 40.58 -6.71 -26.96
C GLY A 89 41.42 -6.05 -28.06
N HIS A 90 41.25 -4.75 -28.25
CA HIS A 90 42.18 -3.94 -29.05
C HIS A 90 43.53 -3.83 -28.31
N ALA A 91 44.55 -4.47 -28.86
CA ALA A 91 45.97 -4.26 -28.54
C ALA A 91 46.58 -3.16 -29.42
#